data_AF-A0A5B7C6M2-F1
#
_entry.id   AF-A0A5B7C6M2-F1
#
_cell.length_a   1.000
_cell.length_b   1.000
_cell.length_c   1.000
_cell.angle_alpha   90.00
_cell.angle_beta   90.00
_cell.angle_gamma   90.00
#
_symmetry.space_group_name_H-M   'P 1'
#
loop_
_entity.id
_entity.type
_entity.pdbx_description
1 polymer ?
#
loop_
_entity_poly.entity_id
_entity_poly.type
_entity_poly.pdbx_seq_one_letter_code
_entity_poly.pdbx_strand_id
1 'polypeptide(L)'
;EVSPIVKYSALSLFADRFFPSLSRFRQNNYSGNWLLQPVNEGNLQLFALISIWISSKIHDSHPLSVKRLKSLGDKFIKEQHFTTRDFLEAEVVLMQVLDF
;
A
#
# COMPACT_ATOMS: atom_id res chain seq x y z
N GLU A 1 -3.90 -3.03 -17.72
CA GLU A 1 -3.67 -4.24 -16.91
C GLU A 1 -2.19 -4.28 -16.53
N VAL A 2 -1.83 -4.74 -15.33
CA VAL A 2 -0.42 -4.87 -14.90
C VAL A 2 0.13 -6.26 -15.23
N SER A 3 1.44 -6.34 -15.45
CA SER A 3 2.12 -7.60 -15.76
C SER A 3 2.02 -8.62 -14.60
N PRO A 4 2.06 -9.93 -14.86
CA PRO A 4 2.01 -10.94 -13.78
C PRO A 4 3.12 -10.76 -12.75
N ILE A 5 4.34 -10.39 -13.18
CA ILE A 5 5.47 -10.15 -12.27
C ILE A 5 5.17 -9.05 -11.24
N VAL A 6 4.46 -7.98 -11.64
CA VAL A 6 4.03 -6.93 -10.72
C VAL A 6 3.01 -7.46 -9.72
N LYS A 7 2.05 -8.28 -10.16
CA LYS A 7 1.02 -8.86 -9.28
C LYS A 7 1.66 -9.77 -8.21
N TYR A 8 2.56 -10.66 -8.61
CA TYR A 8 3.24 -11.57 -7.69
C TYR A 8 4.18 -10.84 -6.74
N SER A 9 4.94 -9.86 -7.24
CA SER A 9 5.84 -9.07 -6.41
C SER A 9 5.07 -8.22 -5.39
N ALA A 10 3.94 -7.65 -5.80
CA ALA A 10 3.07 -6.88 -4.92
C ALA A 10 2.44 -7.76 -3.83
N LEU A 11 2.00 -8.96 -4.19
CA LEU A 11 1.44 -9.91 -3.24
C LEU A 11 2.48 -10.32 -2.20
N SER A 12 3.71 -10.65 -2.63
CA SER A 12 4.78 -11.01 -1.70
C SER A 12 5.22 -9.84 -0.82
N LEU A 13 5.32 -8.63 -1.39
CA LEU A 13 5.60 -7.41 -0.64
C LEU A 13 4.55 -7.18 0.47
N PHE A 14 3.27 -7.37 0.14
CA PHE A 14 2.19 -7.16 1.08
C PHE A 14 2.09 -8.28 2.14
N ALA A 15 1.96 -9.54 1.70
CA ALA A 15 1.64 -10.66 2.57
C ALA A 15 2.85 -11.18 3.33
N ASP A 16 4.03 -11.26 2.69
CA ASP A 16 5.20 -11.87 3.30
C ASP A 16 6.07 -10.87 4.07
N ARG A 17 6.00 -9.57 3.71
CA ARG A 17 6.83 -8.53 4.33
C ARG A 17 6.04 -7.53 5.15
N PHE A 18 5.07 -6.85 4.54
CA PHE A 18 4.34 -5.77 5.21
C PHE A 18 3.47 -6.30 6.37
N PHE A 19 2.65 -7.32 6.11
CA PHE A 19 1.72 -7.84 7.12
C PHE A 19 2.42 -8.36 8.40
N PRO A 20 3.51 -9.15 8.33
CA PRO A 20 4.25 -9.55 9.52
C PRO A 20 4.94 -8.37 10.23
N SER A 21 5.44 -7.38 9.47
CA SER A 21 6.14 -6.21 10.02
C SER A 21 5.18 -5.23 10.70
N LEU A 22 3.92 -5.18 10.26
CA LEU A 22 2.87 -4.39 10.88
C LEU A 22 2.67 -4.73 12.36
N SER A 23 2.74 -6.03 12.71
CA SER A 23 2.62 -6.49 14.09
C SER A 23 3.76 -5.99 14.98
N ARG A 24 5.00 -6.00 14.46
CA ARG A 24 6.19 -5.49 15.13
C ARG A 24 6.16 -3.97 15.26
N PHE A 25 5.80 -3.29 14.17
CA PHE A 25 5.69 -1.84 14.13
C PHE A 25 4.66 -1.31 15.16
N ARG A 26 3.52 -2.00 15.30
CA ARG A 26 2.49 -1.68 16.27
C ARG A 26 2.95 -1.83 17.73
N GLN A 27 3.82 -2.80 18.03
CA GLN A 27 4.38 -2.96 19.38
C GLN A 27 5.35 -1.84 19.73
N ASN A 28 6.00 -1.26 18.72
CA ASN A 28 7.13 -0.37 18.92
C ASN A 28 6.68 1.12 19.03
N ASN A 29 5.36 1.41 19.02
CA ASN A 29 4.76 2.75 19.13
C ASN A 29 5.27 3.79 18.10
N TYR A 30 5.96 3.35 17.05
CA TYR A 30 6.37 4.24 15.97
C TYR A 30 5.10 4.64 15.23
N SER A 31 4.81 5.94 15.25
CA SER A 31 3.80 6.59 14.42
C SER A 31 2.35 6.32 14.83
N GLY A 32 1.74 7.28 15.55
CA GLY A 32 0.29 7.44 15.67
C GLY A 32 -0.38 7.82 14.34
N ASN A 33 0.06 7.22 13.23
CA ASN A 33 -0.52 7.45 11.92
C ASN A 33 -1.91 6.83 11.87
N TRP A 34 -2.89 7.65 11.49
CA TRP A 34 -4.29 7.28 11.40
C TRP A 34 -4.54 6.13 10.40
N LEU A 35 -3.65 5.92 9.42
CA LEU A 35 -3.71 4.78 8.48
C LEU A 35 -3.43 3.42 9.17
N LEU A 36 -2.73 3.42 10.30
CA LEU A 36 -2.36 2.21 11.04
C LEU A 36 -3.19 2.00 12.31
N GLN A 37 -3.99 2.99 12.73
CA GLN A 37 -4.78 2.94 13.96
C GLN A 37 -6.20 3.48 13.75
N PRO A 38 -7.23 2.60 13.71
CA PRO A 38 -7.18 1.14 13.62
C PRO A 38 -6.83 0.64 12.22
N VAL A 39 -6.29 -0.58 12.11
CA VAL A 39 -6.09 -1.27 10.83
C VAL A 39 -7.46 -1.75 10.32
N ASN A 40 -8.16 -0.87 9.61
CA ASN A 40 -9.43 -1.19 8.96
C ASN A 40 -9.20 -1.93 7.64
N GLU A 41 -10.22 -2.64 7.16
CA GLU A 41 -10.18 -3.33 5.86
C GLU A 41 -9.80 -2.37 4.72
N GLY A 42 -10.38 -1.17 4.69
CA GLY A 42 -10.04 -0.14 3.70
C GLY A 42 -8.57 0.28 3.73
N ASN A 43 -7.95 0.35 4.91
CA ASN A 43 -6.52 0.68 5.04
C ASN A 43 -5.66 -0.47 4.51
N LEU A 44 -6.02 -1.72 4.78
CA LEU A 44 -5.31 -2.89 4.23
C LEU A 44 -5.42 -2.94 2.70
N GLN A 45 -6.60 -2.67 2.16
CA GLN A 45 -6.81 -2.56 0.71
C GLN A 45 -5.98 -1.42 0.11
N LEU A 46 -5.87 -0.27 0.80
CA LEU A 46 -4.98 0.81 0.40
C LEU A 46 -3.52 0.35 0.36
N PHE A 47 -3.02 -0.29 1.41
CA PHE A 47 -1.63 -0.82 1.43
C PHE A 47 -1.38 -1.90 0.38
N ALA A 48 -2.39 -2.72 0.05
CA ALA A 48 -2.31 -3.66 -1.06
C ALA A 48 -2.17 -2.91 -2.40
N LEU A 49 -2.94 -1.83 -2.62
CA LEU A 49 -2.80 -0.98 -3.82
C LEU A 49 -1.44 -0.29 -3.87
N ILE A 50 -0.91 0.18 -2.74
CA ILE A 50 0.44 0.74 -2.64
C ILE A 50 1.51 -0.33 -2.95
N SER A 51 1.29 -1.58 -2.53
CA SER A 51 2.21 -2.66 -2.87
C SER A 51 2.25 -2.93 -4.39
N ILE A 52 1.11 -2.81 -5.08
CA ILE A 52 1.02 -2.86 -6.55
C ILE A 52 1.73 -1.66 -7.18
N TRP A 53 1.53 -0.47 -6.62
CA TRP A 53 2.17 0.76 -7.06
C TRP A 53 3.71 0.66 -7.03
N ILE A 54 4.27 0.27 -5.88
CA ILE A 54 5.72 0.09 -5.70
C ILE A 54 6.25 -0.99 -6.65
N SER A 55 5.57 -2.13 -6.73
CA SER A 55 5.99 -3.22 -7.62
C SER A 55 5.97 -2.83 -9.10
N SER A 56 4.99 -2.01 -9.51
CA SER A 56 4.94 -1.45 -10.87
C SER A 56 6.11 -0.49 -11.12
N LYS A 57 6.51 0.33 -10.15
CA LYS A 57 7.72 1.17 -10.27
C LYS A 57 9.01 0.36 -10.44
N ILE A 58 9.09 -0.83 -9.83
CA ILE A 58 10.28 -1.69 -9.88
C ILE A 58 10.36 -2.46 -11.19
N HIS A 59 9.24 -3.02 -11.66
CA HIS A 59 9.24 -4.00 -12.74
C HIS A 59 8.73 -3.48 -14.09
N ASP A 60 7.94 -2.41 -14.12
CA ASP A 60 7.41 -1.87 -15.37
C ASP A 60 8.26 -0.70 -15.88
N SER A 61 8.50 -0.65 -17.19
CA SER A 61 9.15 0.48 -17.85
C SER A 61 8.29 1.76 -17.81
N HIS A 62 6.97 1.58 -17.72
CA HIS A 62 5.98 2.64 -17.57
C HIS A 62 5.13 2.33 -16.33
N PRO A 63 5.51 2.83 -15.16
CA PRO A 63 4.79 2.57 -13.93
C PRO A 63 3.33 3.05 -14.06
N LEU A 64 2.45 2.48 -13.23
CA LEU A 64 1.10 3.02 -13.03
C LEU A 64 1.17 4.55 -12.83
N SER A 65 0.13 5.26 -13.25
CA SER A 65 0.01 6.68 -12.90
C SER A 65 -0.77 6.83 -11.61
N VAL A 66 -0.48 7.88 -10.84
CA VAL A 66 -1.21 8.19 -9.59
C VAL A 66 -2.71 8.32 -9.83
N LYS A 67 -3.12 8.86 -10.99
CA LYS A 67 -4.52 8.93 -11.41
C LYS A 67 -5.16 7.56 -11.58
N ARG A 68 -4.46 6.60 -12.22
CA ARG A 68 -4.95 5.22 -12.37
C ARG A 68 -5.02 4.51 -11.03
N LEU A 69 -4.01 4.67 -10.18
CA LEU A 69 -3.99 4.11 -8.84
C LEU A 69 -5.17 4.61 -8.01
N LYS A 70 -5.42 5.93 -8.02
CA LYS A 70 -6.57 6.55 -7.37
C LYS A 70 -7.90 6.00 -7.89
N SER A 71 -8.06 5.89 -9.22
CA SER A 71 -9.28 5.34 -9.81
C SER A 71 -9.53 3.87 -9.45
N LEU A 72 -8.46 3.09 -9.25
CA LEU A 72 -8.56 1.71 -8.76
C LEU A 72 -8.99 1.71 -7.29
N GLY A 73 -8.41 2.59 -6.48
CA GLY A 73 -8.84 2.83 -5.09
C GLY A 73 -10.32 3.13 -4.99
N ASP A 74 -10.81 4.12 -5.75
CA ASP A 74 -12.23 4.51 -5.75
C ASP A 74 -13.17 3.40 -6.22
N LYS A 75 -12.66 2.46 -7.04
CA LYS A 75 -13.43 1.32 -7.54
C LYS A 75 -13.54 0.19 -6.51
N PHE A 76 -12.44 -0.09 -5.80
CA PHE A 76 -12.32 -1.28 -4.96
C PHE A 76 -12.57 -1.00 -3.47
N ILE A 77 -12.16 0.17 -2.99
CA ILE A 77 -12.32 0.58 -1.60
C ILE A 77 -13.62 1.38 -1.51
N LYS A 78 -14.65 0.80 -0.90
CA LYS A 78 -15.97 1.43 -0.78
C LYS A 78 -16.23 1.99 0.62
N GLU A 79 -15.43 1.53 1.58
CA GLU A 79 -15.55 1.82 3.00
C GLU A 79 -15.01 3.23 3.32
N GLN A 80 -14.05 3.72 2.53
CA GLN A 80 -13.39 5.00 2.76
C GLN A 80 -12.93 5.66 1.45
N HIS A 81 -13.11 6.99 1.37
CA HIS A 81 -12.58 7.80 0.28
C HIS A 81 -11.19 8.33 0.60
N PHE A 82 -10.17 7.70 0.01
CA PHE A 82 -8.78 8.18 0.12
C PHE A 82 -8.47 9.25 -0.92
N THR A 83 -7.87 10.35 -0.52
CA THR A 83 -7.34 11.40 -1.39
C THR A 83 -5.99 10.99 -1.99
N THR A 84 -5.54 11.67 -3.04
CA THR A 84 -4.19 11.42 -3.60
C THR A 84 -3.07 11.60 -2.57
N ARG A 85 -3.26 12.50 -1.60
CA ARG A 85 -2.31 12.70 -0.50
C ARG A 85 -2.21 11.46 0.37
N ASP A 86 -3.32 10.80 0.64
CA ASP A 86 -3.36 9.58 1.47
C ASP A 86 -2.62 8.43 0.80
N PHE A 87 -2.65 8.33 -0.54
CA PHE A 87 -1.84 7.35 -1.28
C PHE A 87 -0.33 7.61 -1.14
N LEU A 88 0.09 8.88 -1.15
CA LEU A 88 1.50 9.24 -0.96
C LEU A 88 1.93 8.98 0.49
N GLU A 89 1.08 9.32 1.45
CA GLU A 89 1.32 9.03 2.86
C GLU A 89 1.41 7.52 3.11
N ALA A 90 0.49 6.73 2.54
CA ALA A 90 0.52 5.29 2.62
C ALA A 90 1.77 4.67 1.99
N GLU A 91 2.30 5.25 0.90
CA GLU A 91 3.61 4.86 0.34
C GLU A 91 4.74 5.04 1.35
N VAL A 92 4.82 6.21 1.99
CA VAL A 92 5.84 6.48 3.02
C VAL A 92 5.68 5.56 4.22
N VAL A 93 4.45 5.41 4.73
CA VAL A 93 4.17 4.53 5.88
C VAL A 93 4.53 3.09 5.57
N LEU A 94 4.22 2.60 4.36
CA LEU A 94 4.59 1.24 3.97
C LEU A 94 6.12 1.06 3.97
N MET A 95 6.87 2.02 3.44
CA MET A 95 8.34 1.94 3.47
C MET A 95 8.89 1.97 4.91
N GLN A 96 8.34 2.82 5.78
CA GLN A 96 8.69 2.87 7.19
C GLN A 96 8.42 1.54 7.91
N VAL A 97 7.27 0.91 7.65
CA VAL A 97 6.92 -0.40 8.24
C VAL A 97 7.87 -1.50 7.74
N LEU A 98 8.43 -1.34 6.55
CA LEU A 98 9.40 -2.27 5.96
C LEU A 98 10.87 -1.94 6.28
N ASP A 99 11.13 -0.93 7.11
CA ASP A 99 12.47 -0.45 7.48
C ASP A 99 13.35 -0.04 6.27
N PHE A 100 12.77 0.66 5.28
CA PHE A 100 13.48 1.34 4.17
C PHE A 100 13.59 2.84 4.38
#